data_AF-A0A1Y3ADZ5-F1
#
_entry.id   AF-A0A1Y3ADZ5-F1
#
_cell.length_a   1.000
_cell.length_b   1.000
_cell.length_c   1.000
_cell.angle_alpha   90.00
_cell.angle_beta   90.00
_cell.angle_gamma   90.00
#
_symmetry.space_group_name_H-M   'P 1'
#
loop_
_entity.id
_entity.type
_entity.pdbx_description
1 polymer ?
#
loop_
_entity_poly.entity_id
_entity_poly.type
_entity_poly.pdbx_seq_one_letter_code
_entity_poly.pdbx_strand_id
1 'polypeptide(L)' 'MTVVALLANPPREGLVGTAIAESTPLSPAEAADLYEAMFRDAVLAVDRSGGELLVNFPDEEALPAEHRTE' A
#
# COMPACT_ATOMS: atom_id res chain seq x y z
N MET A 1 2.83 -23.11 11.20
CA MET A 1 1.84 -22.02 11.11
C MET A 1 2.64 -20.78 10.79
N THR A 2 2.53 -20.31 9.55
CA THR A 2 3.33 -19.17 9.05
C THR A 2 2.40 -17.98 8.93
N VAL A 3 2.75 -16.88 9.60
CA VAL A 3 2.08 -15.59 9.45
C VAL A 3 2.90 -14.73 8.52
N VAL A 4 2.29 -14.16 7.49
CA VAL A 4 2.90 -13.18 6.59
C VAL A 4 2.36 -11.80 6.96
N ALA A 5 3.25 -10.95 7.49
CA ALA A 5 2.93 -9.57 7.79
C ALA A 5 3.20 -8.69 6.56
N LEU A 6 2.15 -8.16 5.94
CA LEU A 6 2.25 -7.14 4.90
C LEU A 6 2.17 -5.76 5.53
N LEU A 7 3.23 -4.97 5.36
CA LEU A 7 3.28 -3.58 5.78
C LEU A 7 2.73 -2.69 4.65
N ALA A 8 1.68 -1.94 4.94
CA ALA A 8 1.03 -1.11 3.93
C ALA A 8 0.68 0.28 4.45
N ASN A 9 0.79 1.26 3.58
CA ASN A 9 0.18 2.57 3.75
C ASN A 9 -1.14 2.58 2.95
N PRO A 10 -2.12 3.42 3.31
CA PRO A 10 -3.32 3.56 2.49
C PRO A 10 -2.94 4.08 1.09
N PRO A 11 -3.59 3.59 0.01
CA PRO A 11 -3.27 3.96 -1.37
C PRO A 11 -3.80 5.36 -1.69
N ARG A 12 -3.16 6.38 -1.11
CA ARG A 12 -3.50 7.80 -1.28
C ARG A 12 -2.48 8.45 -2.20
N GLU A 13 -2.96 9.25 -3.14
CA GLU A 13 -2.12 10.08 -4.00
C GLU A 13 -1.12 10.89 -3.15
N GLY A 14 0.16 10.88 -3.53
CA GLY A 14 1.22 11.61 -2.84
C GLY A 14 1.77 10.93 -1.58
N LEU A 15 1.11 9.89 -1.05
CA LEU A 15 1.58 9.14 0.13
C LEU A 15 2.40 7.89 -0.25
N VAL A 16 2.03 7.25 -1.36
CA VAL A 16 2.62 6.01 -1.84
C VAL A 16 3.07 6.15 -3.29
N GLY A 17 4.02 5.33 -3.73
CA GLY A 17 4.48 5.35 -5.12
C GLY A 17 5.18 6.66 -5.54
N THR A 18 5.54 7.55 -4.61
CA THR A 18 6.11 8.88 -4.91
C THR A 18 7.38 8.80 -5.73
N ALA A 19 8.31 7.90 -5.38
CA ALA A 19 9.53 7.68 -6.16
C ALA A 19 9.24 7.17 -7.58
N ILE A 20 8.13 6.44 -7.81
CA ILE A 20 7.71 6.01 -9.15
C ILE A 20 7.19 7.22 -9.93
N ALA A 21 6.35 8.06 -9.32
CA ALA A 21 5.87 9.29 -9.96
C ALA A 21 7.02 10.26 -10.29
N GLU A 22 8.07 10.32 -9.47
CA GLU A 22 9.25 11.17 -9.70
C GLU A 22 10.17 10.66 -10.81
N SER A 23 10.19 9.35 -11.08
CA SER A 23 11.15 8.72 -11.99
C SER A 23 10.54 8.16 -13.27
N THR A 24 9.22 8.24 -13.42
CA THR A 24 8.48 7.68 -14.55
C THR A 24 7.46 8.69 -15.09
N PRO A 25 6.82 8.42 -16.24
CA PRO A 25 5.73 9.26 -16.74
C PRO A 25 4.41 9.18 -15.96
N LEU A 26 4.32 8.31 -14.94
CA LEU A 26 3.08 8.16 -14.16
C LEU A 26 2.85 9.39 -13.29
N SER A 27 1.61 9.87 -13.27
CA SER A 27 1.15 10.86 -12.29
C SER A 27 1.18 10.29 -10.86
N PRO A 28 1.18 11.14 -9.82
CA PRO A 28 1.06 10.69 -8.43
C PRO A 28 -0.17 9.82 -8.16
N ALA A 29 -1.31 10.12 -8.81
CA ALA A 29 -2.52 9.31 -8.72
C ALA A 29 -2.33 7.92 -9.34
N GLU A 30 -1.79 7.85 -10.57
CA GLU A 30 -1.51 6.56 -11.25
C GLU A 30 -0.48 5.72 -10.48
N ALA A 31 0.48 6.37 -9.82
CA ALA A 31 1.44 5.67 -8.97
C ALA A 31 0.80 5.09 -7.69
N ALA A 32 -0.20 5.78 -7.13
CA ALA A 32 -0.98 5.26 -6.01
C ALA A 32 -1.88 4.09 -6.44
N ASP A 33 -2.50 4.17 -7.62
CA ASP A 33 -3.28 3.06 -8.20
C ASP A 33 -2.39 1.83 -8.47
N LEU A 34 -1.18 2.05 -8.99
CA LEU A 34 -0.20 0.97 -9.19
C LEU A 34 0.20 0.32 -7.86
N TYR A 35 0.46 1.14 -6.83
CA TYR A 35 0.74 0.64 -5.49
C TYR A 35 -0.41 -0.23 -4.95
N GLU A 36 -1.67 0.21 -5.12
CA GLU A 36 -2.83 -0.56 -4.70
C GLU A 36 -2.91 -1.91 -5.44
N ALA A 37 -2.70 -1.92 -6.76
CA ALA A 37 -2.70 -3.14 -7.56
C ALA A 37 -1.63 -4.12 -7.07
N MET A 38 -0.40 -3.65 -6.81
CA MET A 38 0.69 -4.47 -6.27
C MET A 38 0.37 -5.02 -4.86
N PHE A 39 -0.25 -4.21 -4.01
CA PHE A 39 -0.68 -4.65 -2.68
C PHE A 39 -1.74 -5.77 -2.77
N ARG A 40 -2.73 -5.63 -3.66
CA ARG A 40 -3.73 -6.68 -3.92
C ARG A 40 -3.07 -7.97 -4.41
N ASP A 41 -2.08 -7.87 -5.30
CA ASP A 41 -1.33 -9.03 -5.77
C ASP A 41 -0.57 -9.73 -4.64
N ALA A 42 0.05 -8.97 -3.73
CA ALA A 42 0.72 -9.52 -2.56
C ALA A 42 -0.26 -10.23 -1.61
N VAL A 43 -1.44 -9.65 -1.35
CA VAL A 43 -2.51 -10.27 -0.56
C VAL A 43 -2.95 -11.61 -1.19
N LEU A 44 -3.20 -11.63 -2.50
CA LEU A 44 -3.56 -12.85 -3.23
C LEU A 44 -2.46 -13.90 -3.20
N ALA A 45 -1.19 -13.49 -3.22
CA ALA A 45 -0.07 -14.41 -3.11
C ALA A 45 0.00 -15.07 -1.72
N VAL A 46 -0.26 -14.31 -0.64
CA VAL A 46 -0.31 -14.86 0.73
C VAL A 46 -1.44 -15.87 0.86
N ASP A 47 -2.64 -15.54 0.40
CA ASP A 47 -3.80 -16.45 0.42
C ASP A 47 -3.50 -17.79 -0.28
N ARG A 48 -2.88 -17.73 -1.48
CA ARG A 48 -2.49 -18.92 -2.24
C ARG A 48 -1.33 -19.70 -1.64
N SER A 49 -0.54 -19.10 -0.75
CA SER A 49 0.61 -19.76 -0.11
C SER A 49 0.22 -20.70 1.03
N GLY A 50 -1.02 -20.59 1.55
CA GLY A 50 -1.46 -21.28 2.77
C GLY A 50 -0.93 -20.65 4.06
N GLY A 51 -0.31 -19.46 3.99
CA GLY A 51 0.03 -18.64 5.15
C GLY A 51 -1.14 -17.80 5.65
N GLU A 52 -1.10 -17.41 6.91
CA GLU A 52 -2.07 -16.47 7.49
C GLU A 52 -1.65 -15.02 7.18
N LEU A 53 -2.59 -14.22 6.70
CA LEU A 53 -2.35 -12.82 6.38
C LEU A 53 -2.54 -11.93 7.61
N LEU A 54 -1.53 -11.10 7.89
CA LEU A 54 -1.63 -9.95 8.78
C LEU A 54 -1.31 -8.68 7.99
N VAL A 55 -2.27 -7.77 7.85
CA VAL A 55 -2.02 -6.45 7.27
C VAL A 55 -1.75 -5.47 8.40
N ASN A 56 -0.54 -4.89 8.40
CA ASN A 56 -0.15 -3.86 9.36
C ASN A 56 -0.10 -2.52 8.65
N PHE A 57 -0.97 -1.61 9.06
CA PHE A 57 -1.14 -0.29 8.46
C PHE A 57 -1.26 0.77 9.56
N PRO A 58 -0.84 2.01 9.31
CA PRO A 58 -1.00 3.11 10.26
C PRO A 58 -2.47 3.49 10.41
N ASP A 59 -2.85 3.95 11.61
CA ASP A 59 -4.11 4.67 11.81
C ASP A 59 -4.02 6.10 11.25
N GLU A 60 -5.15 6.82 11.25
CA GLU A 60 -5.22 8.20 10.73
C GLU A 60 -4.29 9.16 11.49
N GLU A 61 -4.11 8.98 12.80
CA GLU A 61 -3.28 9.85 13.61
C GLU A 61 -1.78 9.70 13.28
N ALA A 62 -1.36 8.49 12.88
CA ALA A 62 0.00 8.17 12.46
C ALA A 62 0.34 8.62 11.04
N LEU A 63 -0.65 9.03 10.23
CA LEU A 63 -0.41 9.53 8.88
C LEU A 63 0.01 11.01 8.86
N PRO A 64 0.74 11.47 7.81
CA PRO A 64 0.95 12.89 7.56
C PRO A 64 -0.39 13.63 7.43
N ALA A 65 -0.46 14.86 7.95
CA ALA A 65 -1.71 15.61 8.08
C ALA A 65 -2.43 15.82 6.73
N GLU A 66 -1.69 16.08 5.64
CA GLU A 66 -2.28 16.24 4.31
C GLU A 66 -2.96 14.98 3.76
N HIS A 67 -2.66 13.81 4.32
CA HIS A 67 -3.19 12.54 3.86
C HIS A 67 -4.22 11.94 4.79
N ARG A 68 -4.62 12.61 5.88
CA ARG A 68 -5.64 12.09 6.81
C ARG A 68 -7.05 12.26 6.25
N THR A 69 -7.95 11.33 6.56
CA THR A 69 -9.39 11.43 6.24
C THR A 69 -10.22 11.50 7.53
N GLU A 70 -11.34 12.25 7.50
CA GLU A 70 -12.27 12.42 8.65
C GLU A 70 -12.97 11.13 9.08
#